data_AF-A0A4Y8D9H9-F1
#
_entry.id   AF-A0A4Y8D9H9-F1
#
_cell.length_a   1.000
_cell.length_b   1.000
_cell.length_c   1.000
_cell.angle_alpha   90.00
_cell.angle_beta   90.00
_cell.angle_gamma   90.00
#
_symmetry.space_group_name_H-M   'P 1'
#
loop_
_entity.id
_entity.type
_entity.pdbx_description
1 polymer ?
#
loop_
_entity_poly.entity_id
_entity_poly.type
_entity_poly.pdbx_seq_one_letter_code
_entity_poly.pdbx_strand_id
1 'polypeptide(L)'
;MGSDEDYMAFLDKANEDPSAGTSKATSNNKKAEFKTMDDDVDVPSVLVRATKDAWYTSDADEPFVVVALKCEGGMPTEETFAKLIAHPAPADAAEEIQIMDIGEWDPQGQYKQIVQAVRDASKGSDVRVYRVSGEGARVEYWVVGVEGGRLVGAKALSVES
;
A
#
# COMPACT_ATOMS: atom_id res chain seq x y z
N MET A 1 23.16 43.43 2.90
CA MET A 1 21.88 43.08 3.53
C MET A 1 21.09 42.37 2.45
N GLY A 2 21.22 41.05 2.40
CA GLY A 2 20.59 40.19 1.40
C GLY A 2 19.17 39.85 1.86
N SER A 3 18.23 40.07 0.96
CA SER A 3 16.80 40.27 1.19
C SER A 3 16.10 39.05 1.78
N ASP A 4 15.34 39.24 2.86
CA ASP A 4 14.37 38.27 3.41
C ASP A 4 13.27 37.86 2.39
N GLU A 5 13.22 38.54 1.23
CA GLU A 5 12.30 38.29 0.13
C GLU A 5 12.61 36.98 -0.64
N ASP A 6 13.88 36.58 -0.75
CA ASP A 6 14.24 35.33 -1.45
C ASP A 6 13.93 34.07 -0.63
N TYR A 7 13.85 34.19 0.71
CA TYR A 7 13.52 33.07 1.60
C TYR A 7 12.03 32.71 1.56
N MET A 8 11.16 33.70 1.32
CA MET A 8 9.72 33.48 1.17
C MET A 8 9.36 32.87 -0.20
N ALA A 9 10.10 33.22 -1.26
CA ALA A 9 9.88 32.65 -2.59
C ALA A 9 10.16 31.14 -2.66
N PHE A 10 11.08 30.62 -1.85
CA PHE A 10 11.34 29.17 -1.75
C PHE A 10 10.22 28.41 -1.03
N LEU A 11 9.59 29.03 -0.02
CA LEU A 11 8.47 28.42 0.71
C LEU A 11 7.17 28.43 -0.11
N ASP A 12 6.94 29.47 -0.90
CA ASP A 12 5.74 29.59 -1.73
C ASP A 12 5.81 28.69 -2.99
N LYS A 13 7.01 28.47 -3.54
CA LYS A 13 7.22 27.59 -4.71
C LYS A 13 6.92 26.11 -4.44
N ALA A 14 6.80 25.70 -3.19
CA ALA A 14 6.47 24.33 -2.80
C ALA A 14 4.95 24.05 -2.77
N ASN A 15 4.10 25.08 -2.84
CA ASN A 15 2.64 24.95 -2.77
C ASN A 15 1.91 25.36 -4.07
N GLU A 16 2.62 25.45 -5.19
CA GLU A 16 2.01 25.80 -6.48
C GLU A 16 1.22 24.59 -7.04
N ASP A 17 -0.10 24.67 -6.92
CA ASP A 17 -1.10 23.73 -7.44
C ASP A 17 -0.96 23.56 -8.98
N PRO A 18 -0.74 22.34 -9.52
CA PRO A 18 -0.40 22.12 -10.93
C PRO A 18 -1.63 22.04 -11.86
N SER A 19 -2.69 22.79 -11.61
CA SER A 19 -3.93 22.72 -12.41
C SER A 19 -3.98 23.69 -13.60
N ALA A 20 -3.05 24.64 -13.73
CA ALA A 20 -3.09 25.63 -14.81
C ALA A 20 -2.07 25.37 -15.93
N GLY A 21 -2.30 24.29 -16.68
CA GLY A 21 -1.98 24.26 -18.11
C GLY A 21 -0.54 23.94 -18.50
N THR A 22 -0.22 22.66 -18.67
CA THR A 22 0.72 22.22 -19.72
C THR A 22 0.34 20.84 -20.23
N SER A 23 0.13 20.78 -21.54
CA SER A 23 0.02 19.54 -22.29
C SER A 23 1.36 18.77 -22.25
N LYS A 24 1.29 17.49 -21.87
CA LYS A 24 2.22 16.41 -22.27
C LYS A 24 3.71 16.62 -21.93
N ALA A 25 4.05 16.37 -20.67
CA ALA A 25 5.36 15.83 -20.26
C ALA A 25 5.22 15.10 -18.91
N THR A 26 4.63 13.90 -18.94
CA THR A 26 4.75 12.92 -17.86
C THR A 26 6.17 12.37 -17.90
N SER A 27 7.02 12.76 -16.95
CA SER A 27 8.27 12.08 -16.59
C SER A 27 8.65 12.53 -15.18
N ASN A 28 8.31 11.74 -14.17
CA ASN A 28 9.09 10.62 -13.62
C ASN A 28 10.03 11.06 -12.50
N ASN A 29 9.49 11.16 -11.29
CA ASN A 29 10.18 10.75 -10.06
C ASN A 29 9.23 10.62 -8.84
N LYS A 30 8.01 10.15 -9.07
CA LYS A 30 7.25 9.48 -8.02
C LYS A 30 7.57 8.00 -8.19
N LYS A 31 8.48 7.51 -7.33
CA LYS A 31 8.74 6.07 -7.12
C LYS A 31 7.38 5.37 -7.09
N ALA A 32 7.24 4.24 -7.78
CA ALA A 32 5.96 3.55 -7.96
C ALA A 32 5.40 3.05 -6.61
N GLU A 33 4.83 3.95 -5.81
CA GLU A 33 4.02 3.59 -4.66
C GLU A 33 2.67 3.15 -5.18
N PHE A 34 2.42 1.86 -5.01
CA PHE A 34 1.15 1.22 -5.30
C PHE A 34 0.02 1.85 -4.49
N LYS A 35 -1.16 1.93 -5.11
CA LYS A 35 -2.35 2.50 -4.49
C LYS A 35 -2.80 1.64 -3.31
N THR A 36 -2.84 2.22 -2.11
CA THR A 36 -3.27 1.56 -0.86
C THR A 36 -4.67 1.96 -0.41
N MET A 37 -5.13 3.17 -0.75
CA MET A 37 -6.41 3.72 -0.30
C MET A 37 -7.22 4.33 -1.45
N ASP A 38 -8.53 4.12 -1.40
CA ASP A 38 -9.54 4.82 -2.18
C ASP A 38 -10.26 5.85 -1.30
N ASP A 39 -10.41 7.09 -1.76
CA ASP A 39 -11.09 8.17 -1.01
C ASP A 39 -12.54 7.84 -0.62
N ASP A 40 -13.18 6.95 -1.37
CA ASP A 40 -14.59 6.55 -1.18
C ASP A 40 -14.75 5.37 -0.20
N VAL A 41 -13.65 4.80 0.31
CA VAL A 41 -13.65 3.60 1.14
C VAL A 41 -13.28 3.92 2.58
N ASP A 42 -14.22 3.70 3.49
CA ASP A 42 -13.99 3.85 4.93
C ASP A 42 -12.99 2.82 5.44
N VAL A 43 -11.99 3.30 6.20
CA VAL A 43 -10.92 2.47 6.75
C VAL A 43 -11.30 2.07 8.18
N PRO A 44 -11.43 0.76 8.46
CA PRO A 44 -11.78 0.29 9.78
C PRO A 44 -10.78 0.77 10.85
N SER A 45 -11.30 1.38 11.92
CA SER A 45 -10.49 1.89 13.04
C SER A 45 -9.63 0.81 13.73
N VAL A 46 -10.02 -0.46 13.63
CA VAL A 46 -9.24 -1.60 14.12
C VAL A 46 -7.91 -1.75 13.38
N LEU A 47 -7.89 -1.50 12.06
CA LEU A 47 -6.67 -1.52 11.25
C LEU A 47 -5.77 -0.36 11.60
N VAL A 48 -6.33 0.86 11.67
CA VAL A 48 -5.57 2.06 12.03
C VAL A 48 -4.87 1.89 13.38
N ARG A 49 -5.54 1.29 14.36
CA ARG A 49 -4.94 1.00 15.67
C ARG A 49 -3.85 -0.06 15.59
N ALA A 50 -4.08 -1.14 14.83
CA ALA A 50 -3.14 -2.24 14.71
C ALA A 50 -1.87 -1.82 13.94
N THR A 51 -1.98 -0.97 12.93
CA THR A 51 -0.84 -0.51 12.12
C THR A 51 -0.08 0.65 12.75
N LYS A 52 -0.70 1.43 13.65
CA LYS A 52 -0.09 2.63 14.25
C LYS A 52 1.19 2.33 15.04
N ASP A 53 1.20 1.21 15.74
CA ASP A 53 2.31 0.78 16.61
C ASP A 53 2.96 -0.53 16.11
N ALA A 54 2.76 -0.85 14.82
CA ALA A 54 3.33 -2.03 14.20
C ALA A 54 4.34 -1.66 13.11
N TRP A 55 5.47 -2.34 13.16
CA TRP A 55 6.53 -2.25 12.17
C TRP A 55 6.83 -3.64 11.64
N TYR A 56 7.11 -3.70 10.35
CA TYR A 56 7.57 -4.92 9.71
C TYR A 56 9.08 -4.99 9.84
N THR A 57 9.56 -5.98 10.59
CA THR A 57 10.98 -6.20 10.81
C THR A 57 11.61 -6.71 9.52
N SER A 58 12.37 -5.82 8.88
CA SER A 58 13.17 -6.02 7.68
C SER A 58 14.43 -5.17 7.81
N ASP A 59 15.33 -5.17 6.82
CA ASP A 59 16.56 -4.34 6.85
C ASP A 59 16.27 -2.84 7.05
N ALA A 60 15.07 -2.39 6.67
CA ALA A 60 14.62 -1.00 6.74
C ALA A 60 13.61 -0.68 7.88
N ASP A 61 13.14 -1.66 8.65
CA ASP A 61 12.11 -1.50 9.71
C ASP A 61 10.95 -0.55 9.33
N GLU A 62 10.16 -0.94 8.32
CA GLU A 62 9.12 -0.10 7.75
C GLU A 62 7.78 -0.20 8.50
N PRO A 63 7.02 0.89 8.66
CA PRO A 63 5.71 0.85 9.31
C PRO A 63 4.67 0.15 8.45
N PHE A 64 3.63 -0.41 9.09
CA PHE A 64 2.48 -0.90 8.36
C PHE A 64 1.60 0.26 7.85
N VAL A 65 1.23 0.21 6.58
CA VAL A 65 0.32 1.16 5.93
C VAL A 65 -1.05 0.50 5.80
N VAL A 66 -2.10 1.19 6.23
CA VAL A 66 -3.47 0.70 6.08
C VAL A 66 -3.89 0.65 4.61
N VAL A 67 -4.65 -0.38 4.26
CA VAL A 67 -5.16 -0.63 2.92
C VAL A 67 -6.68 -0.61 2.96
N ALA A 68 -7.29 0.16 2.07
CA ALA A 68 -8.73 0.26 1.92
C ALA A 68 -9.06 0.60 0.46
N LEU A 69 -9.29 -0.42 -0.35
CA LEU A 69 -9.54 -0.29 -1.79
C LEU A 69 -10.93 -0.79 -2.13
N LYS A 70 -11.54 -0.24 -3.18
CA LYS A 70 -12.82 -0.75 -3.68
C LYS A 70 -12.57 -2.03 -4.48
N CYS A 71 -13.17 -3.15 -4.10
CA CYS A 71 -12.93 -4.44 -4.73
C CYS A 71 -14.25 -5.09 -5.14
N GLU A 72 -14.54 -5.11 -6.43
CA GLU A 72 -15.76 -5.72 -6.94
C GLU A 72 -15.65 -7.25 -6.90
N GLY A 73 -16.35 -7.89 -5.97
CA GLY A 73 -16.43 -9.35 -5.86
C GLY A 73 -15.75 -9.91 -4.62
N GLY A 74 -15.10 -11.07 -4.78
CA GLY A 74 -14.40 -11.79 -3.72
C GLY A 74 -12.91 -11.46 -3.67
N MET A 75 -12.13 -12.39 -3.12
CA MET A 75 -10.67 -12.27 -3.02
C MET A 75 -10.05 -12.06 -4.42
N PRO A 76 -9.32 -10.96 -4.68
CA PRO A 76 -8.76 -10.71 -6.00
C PRO A 76 -7.66 -11.72 -6.35
N THR A 77 -7.54 -12.07 -7.63
CA THR A 77 -6.37 -12.77 -8.17
C THR A 77 -5.20 -11.80 -8.33
N GLU A 78 -4.01 -12.30 -8.66
CA GLU A 78 -2.79 -11.53 -8.92
C GLU A 78 -3.05 -10.39 -9.92
N GLU A 79 -3.63 -10.70 -11.08
CA GLU A 79 -3.96 -9.71 -12.12
C GLU A 79 -5.02 -8.69 -11.66
N THR A 80 -6.00 -9.14 -10.89
CA THR A 80 -7.07 -8.27 -10.38
C THR A 80 -6.51 -7.33 -9.32
N PHE A 81 -5.70 -7.87 -8.41
CA PHE A 81 -5.03 -7.12 -7.36
C PHE A 81 -4.06 -6.10 -7.93
N ALA A 82 -3.29 -6.48 -8.96
CA ALA A 82 -2.44 -5.57 -9.71
C ALA A 82 -3.21 -4.36 -10.27
N LYS A 83 -4.39 -4.59 -10.85
CA LYS A 83 -5.26 -3.51 -11.34
C LYS A 83 -5.75 -2.61 -10.21
N LEU A 84 -6.09 -3.18 -9.06
CA LEU A 84 -6.55 -2.44 -7.87
C LEU A 84 -5.48 -1.52 -7.33
N ILE A 85 -4.24 -2.00 -7.25
CA ILE A 85 -3.10 -1.23 -6.74
C ILE A 85 -2.48 -0.30 -7.80
N ALA A 86 -3.08 -0.20 -8.98
CA ALA A 86 -2.60 0.56 -10.13
C ALA A 86 -1.18 0.14 -10.59
N HIS A 87 -0.92 -1.17 -10.61
CA HIS A 87 0.34 -1.75 -11.08
C HIS A 87 0.63 -1.33 -12.54
N PRO A 88 1.88 -0.94 -12.89
CA PRO A 88 2.22 -0.48 -14.23
C PRO A 88 2.03 -1.56 -15.31
N ALA A 89 2.25 -2.82 -14.93
CA ALA A 89 2.09 -4.00 -15.79
C ALA A 89 1.17 -5.03 -15.11
N PRO A 90 -0.17 -4.93 -15.27
CA PRO A 90 -1.08 -5.89 -14.67
C PRO A 90 -1.09 -7.26 -15.38
N ALA A 91 -0.57 -7.32 -16.62
CA ALA A 91 -0.46 -8.57 -17.39
C ALA A 91 0.70 -9.45 -16.92
N ASP A 92 1.82 -8.84 -16.53
CA ASP A 92 3.01 -9.52 -15.99
C ASP A 92 2.94 -9.65 -14.45
N ALA A 93 1.84 -9.20 -13.84
CA ALA A 93 1.65 -9.23 -12.40
C ALA A 93 1.70 -10.64 -11.80
N ALA A 94 1.43 -11.69 -12.57
CA ALA A 94 1.57 -13.06 -12.07
C ALA A 94 3.05 -13.45 -11.81
N GLU A 95 4.01 -12.77 -12.44
CA GLU A 95 5.45 -12.97 -12.17
C GLU A 95 5.93 -12.12 -10.99
N GLU A 96 5.33 -10.94 -10.78
CA GLU A 96 5.73 -10.01 -9.72
C GLU A 96 4.96 -10.21 -8.42
N ILE A 97 3.68 -10.62 -8.50
CA ILE A 97 2.75 -10.80 -7.39
C ILE A 97 2.57 -12.28 -7.10
N GLN A 98 2.91 -12.68 -5.89
CA GLN A 98 2.72 -14.04 -5.40
C GLN A 98 1.69 -14.05 -4.28
N ILE A 99 0.68 -14.91 -4.41
CA ILE A 99 -0.26 -15.21 -3.33
C ILE A 99 0.39 -16.19 -2.37
N MET A 100 0.34 -15.89 -1.08
CA MET A 100 0.85 -16.76 -0.02
C MET A 100 -0.08 -16.80 1.18
N ASP A 101 0.06 -17.86 1.96
CA ASP A 101 -0.68 -18.02 3.21
C ASP A 101 -0.02 -17.23 4.35
N ILE A 102 -0.84 -16.87 5.34
CA ILE A 102 -0.37 -16.12 6.53
C ILE A 102 0.72 -16.90 7.26
N GLY A 103 0.61 -18.24 7.32
CA GLY A 103 1.60 -19.09 7.96
C GLY A 103 2.93 -19.20 7.19
N GLU A 104 2.94 -18.91 5.90
CA GLU A 104 4.16 -18.83 5.10
C GLU A 104 4.85 -17.47 5.26
N TRP A 105 4.07 -16.39 5.28
CA TRP A 105 4.57 -15.04 5.47
C TRP A 105 5.03 -14.75 6.91
N ASP A 106 4.25 -15.21 7.90
CA ASP A 106 4.51 -15.02 9.32
C ASP A 106 4.53 -16.36 10.07
N PRO A 107 5.54 -17.22 9.82
CA PRO A 107 5.63 -18.54 10.44
C PRO A 107 5.80 -18.47 11.96
N GLN A 108 6.36 -17.37 12.48
CA GLN A 108 6.54 -17.14 13.91
C GLN A 108 5.30 -16.52 14.58
N GLY A 109 4.34 -16.02 13.80
CA GLY A 109 3.14 -15.39 14.32
C GLY A 109 3.40 -14.05 15.01
N GLN A 110 4.41 -13.30 14.58
CA GLN A 110 4.77 -11.98 15.10
C GLN A 110 3.69 -10.94 14.78
N TYR A 111 3.03 -11.08 13.63
CA TYR A 111 2.06 -10.13 13.09
C TYR A 111 0.61 -10.61 13.24
N LYS A 112 0.35 -11.54 14.18
CA LYS A 112 -1.00 -12.02 14.52
C LYS A 112 -1.99 -10.89 14.81
N GLN A 113 -1.54 -9.79 15.41
CA GLN A 113 -2.40 -8.64 15.68
C GLN A 113 -2.88 -7.96 14.40
N ILE A 114 -2.00 -7.80 13.41
CA ILE A 114 -2.35 -7.29 12.08
C ILE A 114 -3.35 -8.22 11.43
N VAL A 115 -3.03 -9.52 11.36
CA VAL A 115 -3.93 -10.54 10.76
C VAL A 115 -5.31 -10.53 11.42
N GLN A 116 -5.36 -10.45 12.74
CA GLN A 116 -6.62 -10.39 13.48
C GLN A 116 -7.37 -9.09 13.16
N ALA A 117 -6.69 -7.94 13.12
CA ALA A 117 -7.32 -6.68 12.75
C ALA A 117 -7.86 -6.69 11.32
N VAL A 118 -7.17 -7.33 10.37
CA VAL A 118 -7.65 -7.54 9.00
C VAL A 118 -8.87 -8.45 8.98
N ARG A 119 -8.88 -9.52 9.77
CA ARG A 119 -10.05 -10.42 9.91
C ARG A 119 -11.25 -9.72 10.53
N ASP A 120 -11.05 -8.92 11.57
CA ASP A 120 -12.11 -8.13 12.21
C ASP A 120 -12.64 -7.07 11.23
N ALA A 121 -11.76 -6.38 10.52
CA ALA A 121 -12.10 -5.45 9.45
C ALA A 121 -12.87 -6.13 8.32
N SER A 122 -12.53 -7.38 7.98
CA SER A 122 -13.19 -8.15 6.94
C SER A 122 -14.48 -8.86 7.40
N LYS A 123 -14.93 -8.63 8.64
CA LYS A 123 -16.07 -9.33 9.28
C LYS A 123 -15.94 -10.86 9.26
N GLY A 124 -14.72 -11.36 9.38
CA GLY A 124 -14.42 -12.78 9.42
C GLY A 124 -14.22 -13.45 8.06
N SER A 125 -14.15 -12.68 6.97
CA SER A 125 -13.77 -13.22 5.66
C SER A 125 -12.34 -13.77 5.64
N ASP A 126 -12.05 -14.56 4.61
CA ASP A 126 -10.69 -15.02 4.33
C ASP A 126 -9.70 -13.86 4.27
N VAL A 127 -8.50 -14.11 4.80
CA VAL A 127 -7.37 -13.18 4.82
C VAL A 127 -6.26 -13.83 4.00
N ARG A 128 -5.67 -13.07 3.09
CA ARG A 128 -4.61 -13.53 2.18
C ARG A 128 -3.47 -12.54 2.19
N VAL A 129 -2.28 -13.05 1.93
CA VAL A 129 -1.08 -12.25 1.79
C VAL A 129 -0.67 -12.22 0.32
N TYR A 130 -0.44 -11.03 -0.22
CA TYR A 130 0.13 -10.85 -1.55
C TYR A 130 1.53 -10.28 -1.39
N ARG A 131 2.54 -10.99 -1.90
CA ARG A 131 3.91 -10.51 -2.01
C ARG A 131 4.08 -9.88 -3.39
N VAL A 132 4.26 -8.58 -3.45
CA VAL A 132 4.50 -7.82 -4.67
C VAL A 132 5.98 -7.49 -4.74
N SER A 133 6.66 -7.97 -5.77
CA SER A 133 8.06 -7.63 -6.03
C SER A 133 8.12 -6.19 -6.54
N GLY A 134 8.85 -5.34 -5.83
CA GLY A 134 9.10 -3.97 -6.23
C GLY A 134 10.42 -3.84 -6.99
N GLU A 135 10.84 -2.60 -7.22
CA GLU A 135 12.09 -2.32 -7.90
C GLU A 135 13.31 -2.64 -7.02
N GLY A 136 14.24 -3.44 -7.55
CA GLY A 136 15.48 -3.82 -6.88
C GLY A 136 15.26 -4.81 -5.74
N ALA A 137 15.74 -4.47 -4.55
CA ALA A 137 15.62 -5.27 -3.33
C ALA A 137 14.25 -5.10 -2.63
N ARG A 138 13.34 -4.27 -3.16
CA ARG A 138 12.11 -3.91 -2.45
C ARG A 138 11.03 -4.95 -2.70
N VAL A 139 10.35 -5.37 -1.65
CA VAL A 139 9.25 -6.33 -1.68
C VAL A 139 8.15 -5.81 -0.79
N GLU A 140 6.90 -5.86 -1.25
CA GLU A 140 5.77 -5.41 -0.47
C GLU A 140 4.87 -6.57 -0.11
N TYR A 141 4.52 -6.67 1.17
CA TYR A 141 3.60 -7.66 1.68
C TYR A 141 2.26 -7.00 1.99
N TRP A 142 1.20 -7.52 1.39
CA TRP A 142 -0.14 -7.00 1.51
C TRP A 142 -1.02 -8.04 2.18
N VAL A 143 -1.34 -7.81 3.45
CA VAL A 143 -2.24 -8.64 4.24
C VAL A 143 -3.64 -8.05 4.13
N VAL A 144 -4.50 -8.66 3.34
CA VAL A 144 -5.80 -8.09 2.99
C VAL A 144 -6.93 -9.10 3.13
N GLY A 145 -8.13 -8.60 3.38
CA GLY A 145 -9.38 -9.33 3.42
C GLY A 145 -10.47 -8.57 2.67
N VAL A 146 -11.49 -9.28 2.19
CA VAL A 146 -12.60 -8.66 1.46
C VAL A 146 -13.83 -8.56 2.36
N GLU A 147 -14.43 -7.38 2.43
CA GLU A 147 -15.67 -7.12 3.14
C GLU A 147 -16.67 -6.44 2.19
N GLY A 148 -17.81 -7.05 1.89
CA GLY A 148 -18.92 -6.35 1.22
C GLY A 148 -18.55 -5.56 -0.05
N GLY A 149 -17.55 -5.99 -0.82
CA GLY A 149 -17.08 -5.29 -2.02
C GLY A 149 -15.96 -4.25 -1.80
N ARG A 150 -15.30 -4.28 -0.65
CA ARG A 150 -14.06 -3.52 -0.38
C ARG A 150 -12.96 -4.45 0.11
N LEU A 151 -11.73 -4.16 -0.30
CA LEU A 151 -10.52 -4.80 0.17
C LEU A 151 -9.95 -3.98 1.32
N VAL A 152 -9.89 -4.55 2.51
CA VAL A 152 -9.40 -3.90 3.71
C VAL A 152 -8.21 -4.68 4.26
N GLY A 153 -7.16 -3.99 4.71
CA GLY A 153 -5.95 -4.68 5.11
C GLY A 153 -4.84 -3.78 5.62
N ALA A 154 -3.64 -4.35 5.64
CA ALA A 154 -2.39 -3.65 5.92
C ALA A 154 -1.32 -4.07 4.91
N LYS A 155 -0.48 -3.13 4.54
CA LYS A 155 0.69 -3.29 3.68
C LYS A 155 1.94 -3.06 4.52
N ALA A 156 2.98 -3.84 4.27
CA ALA A 156 4.33 -3.61 4.77
C ALA A 156 5.32 -3.60 3.61
N LEU A 157 6.32 -2.73 3.69
CA LEU A 157 7.47 -2.75 2.77
C LEU A 157 8.63 -3.49 3.43
N SER A 158 9.32 -4.30 2.65
CA SER A 158 10.51 -5.05 3.03
C SER A 158 11.62 -4.76 2.03
N VAL A 159 12.86 -4.75 2.51
CA VAL A 159 14.05 -4.66 1.66
C VAL A 159 14.84 -5.95 1.83
N GLU A 160 14.86 -6.78 0.78
CA GLU A 160 15.59 -8.04 0.68
C GLU A 160 16.87 -7.80 -0.14
N SER A 161 18.01 -7.57 0.54
CA SER A 161 19.33 -7.39 -0.08
C SER A 161 20.16 -8.67 -0.10
#